data_AF-A0A947KXU3-F1
#
_entry.id   AF-A0A947KXU3-F1
#
_cell.length_a   1.000
_cell.length_b   1.000
_cell.length_c   1.000
_cell.angle_alpha   90.00
_cell.angle_beta   90.00
_cell.angle_gamma   90.00
#
_symmetry.space_group_name_H-M   'P 1'
#
loop_
_entity.id
_entity.type
_entity.pdbx_description
1 polymer ?
#
loop_
_entity_poly.entity_id
_entity_poly.type
_entity_poly.pdbx_seq_one_letter_code
_entity_poly.pdbx_strand_id
1 'polypeptide(L)'
;MPHVVETWERMPVDAGLSADLSDVLRAFAETEDEIVHLGVVADSARMHELLALRRLFVEQFGIVNAALQKEPRLVQNADLMTQAMRLLAAFRSRNAINQADWPVIRVRDDPIAYREASQHVKEASRIFWQWTEDALGIRARNPAQSLANRDARIV
;
A
#
# COMPACT_ATOMS: atom_id res chain seq x y z
N MET A 1 -19.19 19.67 21.84
CA MET A 1 -19.57 18.25 21.94
C MET A 1 -18.40 17.40 21.48
N PRO A 2 -18.02 16.35 22.23
CA PRO A 2 -16.84 15.56 21.95
C PRO A 2 -17.18 14.46 20.94
N HIS A 3 -16.64 14.53 19.72
CA HIS A 3 -16.83 13.49 18.71
C HIS A 3 -15.58 12.59 18.65
N VAL A 4 -15.71 11.48 19.36
CA VAL A 4 -15.21 10.12 19.06
C VAL A 4 -13.89 10.05 18.28
N VAL A 5 -12.79 9.98 19.03
CA VAL A 5 -11.58 9.28 18.60
C VAL A 5 -12.01 7.81 18.44
N GLU A 6 -12.21 7.33 17.21
CA GLU A 6 -12.38 5.90 16.94
C GLU A 6 -11.09 5.21 17.40
N THR A 7 -11.11 4.73 18.63
CA THR A 7 -10.09 3.88 19.22
C THR A 7 -9.88 2.68 18.32
N TRP A 8 -8.69 2.62 17.73
CA TRP A 8 -8.07 1.41 17.20
C TRP A 8 -8.35 0.25 18.15
N GLU A 9 -9.34 -0.58 17.84
CA GLU A 9 -9.48 -1.85 18.54
C GLU A 9 -8.23 -2.66 18.16
N ARG A 10 -7.28 -2.70 19.09
CA ARG A 10 -6.27 -3.74 19.16
C ARG A 10 -7.02 -5.07 19.31
N MET A 11 -7.50 -5.61 18.19
CA MET A 11 -7.77 -7.03 18.12
C MET A 11 -6.45 -7.74 18.41
N PRO A 12 -6.48 -8.88 19.14
CA PRO A 12 -5.27 -9.56 19.56
C PRO A 12 -4.37 -9.79 18.34
N VAL A 13 -3.12 -9.38 18.48
CA VAL A 13 -2.03 -9.78 17.57
C VAL A 13 -1.99 -11.30 17.67
N ASP A 14 -2.69 -11.98 16.76
CA ASP A 14 -2.68 -13.44 16.72
C ASP A 14 -1.22 -13.89 16.56
N ALA A 15 -0.80 -14.69 17.54
CA ALA A 15 0.55 -15.08 17.87
C ALA A 15 1.49 -15.30 16.67
N GLY A 16 2.48 -14.41 16.48
CA GLY A 16 3.73 -14.81 15.81
C GLY A 16 4.46 -13.79 14.95
N LEU A 17 3.99 -12.55 14.78
CA LEU A 17 4.72 -11.52 14.05
C LEU A 17 5.32 -10.46 14.97
N SER A 18 6.43 -9.89 14.54
CA SER A 18 7.01 -8.72 15.19
C SER A 18 6.08 -7.48 15.05
N ALA A 19 6.06 -6.66 16.10
CA ALA A 19 5.39 -5.36 16.05
C ALA A 19 5.98 -4.48 14.93
N ASP A 20 7.30 -4.56 14.75
CA ASP A 20 8.04 -3.85 13.71
C ASP A 20 7.53 -4.13 12.29
N LEU A 21 7.33 -5.40 11.91
CA LEU A 21 6.79 -5.73 10.58
C LEU A 21 5.35 -5.24 10.42
N SER A 22 4.52 -5.40 11.45
CA SER A 22 3.12 -4.99 11.41
C SER A 22 2.98 -3.47 11.19
N ASP A 23 3.79 -2.67 11.89
CA ASP A 23 3.74 -1.21 11.77
C ASP A 23 4.30 -0.74 10.42
N VAL A 24 5.36 -1.37 9.93
CA VAL A 24 5.91 -1.09 8.59
C VAL A 24 4.89 -1.38 7.48
N LEU A 25 4.20 -2.52 7.55
CA LEU A 25 3.17 -2.87 6.57
C LEU A 25 1.97 -1.93 6.64
N ARG A 26 1.59 -1.47 7.84
CA ARG A 26 0.52 -0.47 8.00
C ARG A 26 0.89 0.86 7.35
N ALA A 27 2.06 1.40 7.65
CA ALA A 27 2.53 2.67 7.07
C ALA A 27 2.65 2.59 5.53
N PHE A 28 3.05 1.42 5.02
CA PHE A 28 3.11 1.16 3.58
C PHE A 28 1.73 1.18 2.93
N ALA A 29 0.73 0.52 3.53
CA ALA A 29 -0.65 0.54 3.06
C ALA A 29 -1.27 1.94 3.12
N GLU A 30 -1.02 2.70 4.19
CA GLU A 30 -1.51 4.08 4.33
C GLU A 30 -0.98 5.00 3.22
N THR A 31 0.30 4.85 2.87
CA THR A 31 0.92 5.64 1.79
C THR A 31 0.35 5.27 0.43
N GLU A 32 0.10 3.97 0.18
CA GLU A 32 -0.58 3.52 -1.02
C GLU A 32 -1.99 4.12 -1.16
N ASP A 33 -2.78 4.07 -0.08
CA ASP A 33 -4.14 4.62 -0.02
C ASP A 33 -4.14 6.13 -0.36
N GLU A 34 -3.16 6.87 0.17
CA GLU A 34 -3.05 8.30 -0.06
C GLU A 34 -2.66 8.63 -1.51
N ILE A 35 -1.77 7.84 -2.12
CA ILE A 35 -1.45 7.95 -3.55
C ILE A 35 -2.69 7.70 -4.41
N VAL A 36 -3.44 6.64 -4.11
CA VAL A 36 -4.65 6.31 -4.86
C VAL A 36 -5.69 7.42 -4.73
N HIS A 37 -5.89 7.94 -3.51
CA HIS A 37 -6.81 9.04 -3.26
C HIS A 37 -6.43 10.31 -4.06
N LEU A 38 -5.17 10.73 -4.00
CA LEU A 38 -4.67 11.88 -4.75
C LEU A 38 -4.70 11.68 -6.27
N GLY A 39 -4.47 10.45 -6.74
CA GLY A 39 -4.57 10.11 -8.15
C GLY A 39 -6.00 10.19 -8.71
N VAL A 40 -7.02 10.12 -7.83
CA VAL A 40 -8.44 10.25 -8.19
C VAL A 40 -8.90 11.71 -8.10
N VAL A 41 -8.49 12.42 -7.05
CA VAL A 41 -8.80 13.84 -6.86
C VAL A 41 -7.81 14.65 -7.70
N ALA A 42 -8.08 14.73 -9.01
CA ALA A 42 -7.25 15.43 -9.98
C ALA A 42 -7.25 16.96 -9.75
N ASP A 43 -6.56 17.39 -8.70
CA ASP A 43 -6.29 18.79 -8.39
C ASP A 43 -4.82 19.10 -8.70
N SER A 44 -4.62 19.98 -9.68
CA SER A 44 -3.30 20.48 -10.04
C SER A 44 -2.51 21.06 -8.86
N ALA A 45 -3.18 21.59 -7.83
CA ALA A 45 -2.54 22.11 -6.61
C ALA A 45 -1.89 21.01 -5.75
N ARG A 46 -2.33 19.74 -5.88
CA ARG A 46 -1.85 18.60 -5.09
C ARG A 46 -0.86 17.69 -5.82
N MET A 47 -0.40 18.10 -7.02
CA MET A 47 0.57 17.32 -7.80
C MET A 47 1.95 17.22 -7.12
N HIS A 48 2.35 18.24 -6.38
CA HIS A 48 3.58 18.19 -5.57
C HIS A 48 3.48 17.16 -4.44
N GLU A 49 2.31 17.05 -3.81
CA GLU A 49 2.01 16.06 -2.78
C GLU A 49 2.05 14.64 -3.34
N LEU A 50 1.43 14.41 -4.51
CA LEU A 50 1.49 13.13 -5.21
C LEU A 50 2.93 12.73 -5.56
N LEU A 51 3.77 13.67 -5.99
CA LEU A 51 5.18 13.40 -6.27
C LEU A 51 5.93 13.00 -4.99
N ALA A 52 5.69 13.69 -3.88
CA ALA A 52 6.31 13.39 -2.59
C ALA A 52 5.92 11.99 -2.10
N LEU A 53 4.64 11.66 -2.15
CA LEU A 53 4.14 10.34 -1.74
C LEU A 53 4.68 9.22 -2.64
N ARG A 54 4.77 9.43 -3.96
CA ARG A 54 5.37 8.44 -4.87
C ARG A 54 6.84 8.14 -4.53
N ARG A 55 7.61 9.15 -4.11
CA ARG A 55 8.99 8.96 -3.64
C ARG A 55 9.03 8.19 -2.32
N LEU A 56 8.22 8.60 -1.35
CA LEU A 56 8.09 7.90 -0.07
C LEU A 56 7.71 6.44 -0.26
N PHE A 57 6.77 6.15 -1.15
CA PHE A 57 6.33 4.79 -1.45
C PHE A 57 7.44 3.93 -2.05
N VAL A 58 8.28 4.50 -2.93
CA VAL A 58 9.48 3.81 -3.45
C VAL A 58 10.47 3.49 -2.34
N GLU A 59 10.68 4.41 -1.40
CA GLU A 59 11.56 4.19 -0.23
C GLU A 59 11.00 3.10 0.69
N GLN A 60 9.69 3.10 0.93
CA GLN A 60 9.03 2.12 1.79
C GLN A 60 9.14 0.68 1.27
N PHE A 61 9.25 0.44 -0.04
CA PHE A 61 9.57 -0.91 -0.54
C PHE A 61 10.87 -1.46 0.07
N GLY A 62 11.89 -0.61 0.26
CA GLY A 62 13.13 -0.99 0.93
C GLY A 62 12.94 -1.29 2.41
N ILE A 63 12.11 -0.49 3.08
CA ILE A 63 11.77 -0.65 4.50
C ILE A 63 11.00 -1.96 4.73
N VAL A 64 9.97 -2.22 3.93
CA VAL A 64 9.18 -3.47 3.96
C VAL A 64 10.08 -4.66 3.69
N ASN A 65 10.95 -4.60 2.67
CA ASN A 65 11.90 -5.66 2.37
C ASN A 65 12.80 -5.97 3.59
N ALA A 66 13.37 -4.94 4.22
CA ALA A 66 14.22 -5.11 5.38
C ALA A 66 13.46 -5.66 6.61
N ALA A 67 12.21 -5.26 6.81
CA ALA A 67 11.36 -5.75 7.89
C ALA A 67 11.02 -7.24 7.68
N LEU A 68 10.62 -7.63 6.45
CA LEU A 68 10.33 -9.02 6.10
C LEU A 68 11.56 -9.92 6.34
N GLN A 69 12.76 -9.46 5.97
CA GLN A 69 14.01 -10.21 6.17
C GLN A 69 14.39 -10.41 7.64
N LYS A 70 13.83 -9.62 8.57
CA LYS A 70 14.07 -9.73 10.01
C LYS A 70 12.97 -10.50 10.74
N GLU A 71 11.82 -10.73 10.10
CA GLU A 71 10.67 -11.37 10.71
C GLU A 71 10.98 -12.84 11.04
N PRO A 72 11.00 -13.23 12.34
CA PRO A 72 11.39 -14.58 12.74
C PRO A 72 10.62 -15.70 12.03
N ARG A 73 9.30 -15.51 11.83
CA ARG A 73 8.47 -16.51 11.15
C ARG A 73 8.85 -16.71 9.68
N LEU A 74 9.28 -15.65 9.00
CA LEU A 74 9.75 -15.72 7.62
C LEU A 74 11.18 -16.26 7.55
N VAL A 75 12.05 -15.85 8.46
CA VAL A 75 13.43 -16.35 8.54
C VAL A 75 13.46 -17.87 8.78
N GLN A 76 12.54 -18.38 9.60
CA GLN A 76 12.41 -19.82 9.87
C GLN A 76 11.73 -20.61 8.75
N ASN A 77 11.15 -19.95 7.75
CA ASN A 77 10.43 -20.59 6.65
C ASN A 77 10.85 -19.99 5.30
N ALA A 78 11.82 -20.64 4.65
CA ALA A 78 12.41 -20.18 3.41
C ALA A 78 11.41 -20.05 2.24
N ASP A 79 10.38 -20.90 2.20
CA ASP A 79 9.34 -20.84 1.16
C ASP A 79 8.45 -19.60 1.36
N LEU A 80 8.05 -19.33 2.60
CA LEU A 80 7.31 -18.11 2.92
C LEU A 80 8.13 -16.85 2.63
N MET A 81 9.41 -16.83 2.99
CA MET A 81 10.32 -15.73 2.65
C MET A 81 10.44 -15.53 1.14
N THR A 82 10.67 -16.61 0.39
CA THR A 82 10.80 -16.55 -1.07
C THR A 82 9.52 -16.00 -1.71
N GLN A 83 8.36 -16.46 -1.24
CA GLN A 83 7.08 -15.96 -1.70
C GLN A 83 6.89 -14.47 -1.36
N ALA A 84 7.23 -14.05 -0.14
CA ALA A 84 7.17 -12.64 0.28
C ALA A 84 8.01 -11.74 -0.63
N MET A 85 9.27 -12.13 -0.87
CA MET A 85 10.21 -11.39 -1.70
C MET A 85 9.75 -11.33 -3.16
N ARG A 86 9.23 -12.44 -3.69
CA ARG A 86 8.69 -12.52 -5.06
C ARG A 86 7.53 -11.55 -5.26
N LEU A 87 6.56 -11.54 -4.33
CA LEU A 87 5.38 -10.68 -4.43
C LEU A 87 5.74 -9.20 -4.25
N LEU A 88 6.59 -8.87 -3.27
CA LEU A 88 7.05 -7.50 -3.07
C LEU A 88 7.84 -6.98 -4.29
N ALA A 89 8.71 -7.80 -4.88
CA ALA A 89 9.46 -7.45 -6.07
C ALA A 89 8.55 -7.24 -7.30
N ALA A 90 7.54 -8.09 -7.47
CA ALA A 90 6.55 -7.93 -8.53
C ALA A 90 5.76 -6.62 -8.37
N PHE A 91 5.32 -6.31 -7.15
CA PHE A 91 4.62 -5.07 -6.86
C PHE A 91 5.50 -3.84 -7.12
N ARG A 92 6.74 -3.84 -6.60
CA ARG A 92 7.72 -2.79 -6.85
C ARG A 92 7.97 -2.55 -8.34
N SER A 93 8.14 -3.64 -9.11
CA SER A 93 8.39 -3.56 -10.55
C SER A 93 7.22 -2.93 -11.30
N ARG A 94 5.99 -3.35 -11.01
CA ARG A 94 4.78 -2.75 -11.61
C ARG A 94 4.64 -1.27 -11.25
N ASN A 95 4.89 -0.90 -10.00
CA ASN A 95 4.88 0.50 -9.57
C ASN A 95 5.95 1.33 -10.31
N ALA A 96 7.18 0.81 -10.44
CA ALA A 96 8.26 1.51 -11.14
C ALA A 96 7.94 1.75 -12.62
N ILE A 97 7.42 0.73 -13.32
CA ILE A 97 6.97 0.85 -14.72
C ILE A 97 5.87 1.92 -14.82
N ASN A 98 4.85 1.86 -13.95
CA ASN A 98 3.77 2.83 -13.98
C ASN A 98 4.26 4.26 -13.73
N GLN A 99 5.19 4.49 -12.80
CA GLN A 99 5.75 5.82 -12.54
C GLN A 99 6.60 6.34 -13.71
N ALA A 100 7.30 5.46 -14.44
CA ALA A 100 8.08 5.81 -15.62
C ALA A 100 7.16 6.20 -16.80
N ASP A 101 6.11 5.43 -17.04
CA ASP A 101 5.16 5.66 -18.15
C ASP A 101 4.19 6.82 -17.87
N TRP A 102 3.90 7.06 -16.58
CA TRP A 102 2.97 8.07 -16.08
C TRP A 102 3.66 9.03 -15.09
N PRO A 103 4.58 9.88 -15.57
CA PRO A 103 5.11 10.97 -14.76
C PRO A 103 3.97 11.90 -14.32
N VAL A 104 4.15 12.62 -13.21
CA VAL A 104 3.09 13.43 -12.58
C VAL A 104 2.44 14.42 -13.56
N ILE A 105 3.22 15.00 -14.48
CA ILE A 105 2.70 15.88 -15.53
C ILE A 105 1.66 15.19 -16.42
N ARG A 106 1.90 13.94 -16.81
CA ARG A 106 1.00 13.15 -17.65
C ARG A 106 -0.24 12.70 -16.88
N VAL A 107 -0.08 12.41 -15.58
CA VAL A 107 -1.20 12.10 -14.68
C VAL A 107 -2.16 13.29 -14.56
N ARG A 108 -1.62 14.50 -14.45
CA ARG A 108 -2.40 15.74 -14.44
C ARG A 108 -3.13 15.95 -15.76
N ASP A 109 -2.45 15.72 -16.88
CA ASP A 109 -2.99 16.01 -18.21
C ASP A 109 -4.06 14.99 -18.64
N ASP A 110 -3.97 13.73 -18.19
CA ASP A 110 -4.97 12.70 -18.45
C ASP A 110 -5.16 11.75 -17.25
N PRO A 111 -5.96 12.17 -16.24
CA PRO A 111 -6.21 11.36 -15.05
C PRO A 111 -7.09 10.13 -15.35
N ILE A 112 -7.85 10.13 -16.45
CA ILE A 112 -8.70 8.98 -16.82
C ILE A 112 -7.82 7.84 -17.33
N ALA A 113 -6.97 8.11 -18.32
CA ALA A 113 -6.07 7.10 -18.85
C ALA A 113 -5.03 6.66 -17.80
N TYR A 114 -4.62 7.54 -16.88
CA TYR A 114 -3.81 7.14 -15.73
C TYR A 114 -4.52 6.08 -14.86
N ARG A 115 -5.81 6.25 -14.57
CA ARG A 115 -6.58 5.27 -13.77
C ARG A 115 -6.62 3.91 -14.44
N GLU A 116 -6.75 3.85 -15.76
CA GLU A 116 -6.71 2.60 -16.53
C GLU A 116 -5.32 1.97 -16.50
N ALA A 117 -4.26 2.75 -16.70
CA ALA A 117 -2.90 2.24 -16.66
C ALA A 117 -2.46 1.76 -15.27
N SER A 118 -3.03 2.35 -14.20
CA SER A 118 -2.75 1.96 -12.81
C SER A 118 -3.28 0.57 -12.43
N GLN A 119 -4.14 -0.06 -13.25
CA GLN A 119 -4.76 -1.34 -12.92
C GLN A 119 -3.73 -2.46 -12.70
N HIS A 120 -2.62 -2.46 -13.45
CA HIS A 120 -1.56 -3.44 -13.25
C HIS A 120 -0.82 -3.28 -11.90
N VAL A 121 -0.75 -2.06 -11.37
CA VAL A 121 -0.18 -1.78 -10.04
C VAL A 121 -1.18 -2.24 -8.98
N LYS A 122 -2.47 -1.89 -9.14
CA LYS A 122 -3.55 -2.32 -8.24
C LYS A 122 -3.64 -3.84 -8.12
N GLU A 123 -3.48 -4.56 -9.23
CA GLU A 123 -3.52 -6.02 -9.21
C GLU A 123 -2.32 -6.62 -8.46
N ALA A 124 -1.10 -6.11 -8.71
CA ALA A 124 0.08 -6.59 -7.99
C ALA A 124 0.03 -6.26 -6.49
N SER A 125 -0.49 -5.07 -6.14
CA SER A 125 -0.80 -4.68 -4.77
C SER A 125 -1.79 -5.63 -4.11
N ARG A 126 -2.93 -5.88 -4.76
CA ARG A 126 -3.98 -6.79 -4.27
C ARG A 126 -3.42 -8.18 -3.98
N ILE A 127 -2.61 -8.73 -4.88
CA ILE A 127 -1.99 -10.06 -4.69
C ILE A 127 -1.04 -10.05 -3.48
N PHE A 128 -0.22 -9.00 -3.32
CA PHE A 128 0.68 -8.87 -2.18
C PHE A 128 -0.09 -8.79 -0.85
N TRP A 129 -1.11 -7.93 -0.78
CA TRP A 129 -1.91 -7.76 0.44
C TRP A 129 -2.75 -8.99 0.77
N GLN A 130 -3.34 -9.65 -0.23
CA GLN A 130 -4.04 -10.92 -0.02
C GLN A 130 -3.11 -11.97 0.57
N TRP A 131 -1.89 -12.11 0.03
CA TRP A 131 -0.91 -13.02 0.61
C TRP A 131 -0.50 -12.61 2.04
N THR A 132 -0.38 -11.32 2.32
CA THR A 132 -0.04 -10.83 3.66
C THR A 132 -1.14 -11.19 4.66
N GLU A 133 -2.41 -11.10 4.26
CA GLU A 133 -3.54 -11.56 5.05
C GLU A 133 -3.53 -13.08 5.23
N ASP A 134 -3.44 -13.84 4.13
CA ASP A 134 -3.55 -15.30 4.16
C ASP A 134 -2.37 -15.98 4.88
N ALA A 135 -1.15 -15.52 4.63
CA ALA A 135 0.07 -16.13 5.12
C ALA A 135 0.51 -15.57 6.48
N LEU A 136 0.31 -14.27 6.71
CA LEU A 136 0.80 -13.59 7.91
C LEU A 136 -0.32 -13.23 8.89
N GLY A 137 -1.59 -13.25 8.47
CA GLY A 137 -2.72 -12.84 9.32
C GLY A 137 -2.85 -11.32 9.44
N ILE A 138 -2.15 -10.55 8.61
CA ILE A 138 -2.23 -9.08 8.63
C ILE A 138 -3.28 -8.63 7.62
N ARG A 139 -4.39 -8.08 8.15
CA ARG A 139 -5.30 -7.28 7.36
C ARG A 139 -4.76 -5.87 7.24
N ALA A 140 -3.97 -5.61 6.21
CA ALA A 140 -3.85 -4.24 5.72
C ALA A 140 -5.24 -3.82 5.23
N ARG A 141 -5.70 -2.61 5.61
CA ARG A 141 -6.95 -2.08 5.09
C ARG A 141 -6.84 -2.12 3.57
N ASN A 142 -7.66 -2.93 2.90
CA ASN A 142 -7.58 -3.08 1.46
C ASN A 142 -7.84 -1.70 0.82
N PRO A 143 -6.92 -1.16 0.01
CA PRO A 143 -7.11 0.16 -0.62
C PRO A 143 -8.42 0.27 -1.39
N ALA A 144 -8.86 -0.83 -1.99
CA ALA A 144 -10.13 -0.91 -2.71
C ALA A 144 -11.37 -0.77 -1.80
N GLN A 145 -11.30 -1.19 -0.53
CA GLN A 145 -12.38 -1.03 0.45
C GLN A 145 -12.33 0.34 1.15
N SER A 146 -11.15 0.95 1.27
CA SER A 146 -10.93 2.27 1.90
C SER A 146 -11.66 3.39 1.14
N LEU A 147 -11.67 3.32 -0.21
CA LEU A 147 -12.43 4.23 -1.07
C LEU A 147 -13.95 4.11 -0.87
N ALA A 148 -14.49 2.89 -0.86
CA ALA A 148 -15.92 2.64 -0.68
C ALA A 148 -16.46 3.17 0.65
N ASN A 149 -15.67 3.09 1.73
CA ASN A 149 -16.04 3.61 3.06
C ASN A 149 -15.89 5.14 3.20
N ARG A 150 -15.08 5.79 2.35
CA ARG A 150 -14.97 7.26 2.33
C ARG A 150 -16.09 7.91 1.53
N ASP A 151 -16.50 7.31 0.42
CA ASP A 151 -17.64 7.80 -0.38
C ASP A 151 -18.98 7.70 0.37
N ALA A 152 -19.13 6.69 1.24
CA ALA A 152 -20.29 6.54 2.11
C ALA A 152 -20.40 7.60 3.22
N ARG A 153 -19.35 8.40 3.46
CA ARG A 153 -19.33 9.49 4.47
C ARG A 153 -19.60 10.87 3.87
N ILE A 154 -19.85 10.97 2.55
CA ILE A 154 -20.12 12.23 1.83
C ILE A 154 -21.62 12.39 1.49
N VAL A 155 -22.48 11.45 1.90
CA VAL A 155 -23.95 11.54 1.76
C VAL A 155 -24.61 12.00 3.05
#